data_AF-A0A925XDQ6-F1
#
_entry.id   AF-A0A925XDQ6-F1
#
_cell.length_a   1.000
_cell.length_b   1.000
_cell.length_c   1.000
_cell.angle_alpha   90.00
_cell.angle_beta   90.00
_cell.angle_gamma   90.00
#
_symmetry.space_group_name_H-M   'P 1'
#
loop_
_entity.id
_entity.type
_entity.pdbx_description
1 polymer ?
#
loop_
_entity_poly.entity_id
_entity_poly.type
_entity_poly.pdbx_seq_one_letter_code
_entity_poly.pdbx_strand_id
1 'polypeptide(L)'
;FSEPRYFWSRLSATGPVPYTAFNGETLTGSSGSNYGPLNPALIEAAKGRIDALHAADPEQTSPVPVDLITASGSGLDPHISLAAAEYQVARVAAARKMPVKEIIELIRQHTSGRQLGVLGEPGVNVLQLNQALDGVKPEKRVTREGIHPFGFGRFQRTVE
;
A
#
# COMPACT_ATOMS: atom_id res chain seq x y z
N PHE A 1 -5.92 1.54 2.67
CA PHE A 1 -6.54 2.83 2.28
C PHE A 1 -7.95 2.59 1.78
N SER A 2 -8.90 3.43 2.16
CA SER A 2 -10.33 3.28 1.83
C SER A 2 -11.03 4.57 1.40
N GLU A 3 -10.42 5.74 1.57
CA GLU A 3 -11.04 7.00 1.14
C GLU A 3 -10.86 7.23 -0.38
N PRO A 4 -11.79 7.92 -1.06
CA PRO A 4 -11.72 8.16 -2.50
C PRO A 4 -10.47 8.92 -2.97
N ARG A 5 -9.96 9.83 -2.12
CA ARG A 5 -8.77 10.65 -2.41
C ARG A 5 -7.45 9.88 -2.39
N TYR A 6 -7.44 8.62 -1.97
CA TYR A 6 -6.23 7.80 -1.91
C TYR A 6 -6.24 6.71 -2.97
N PHE A 7 -5.04 6.30 -3.38
CA PHE A 7 -4.87 5.07 -4.12
C PHE A 7 -5.16 3.89 -3.19
N TRP A 8 -5.98 2.98 -3.66
CA TRP A 8 -6.29 1.76 -2.96
C TRP A 8 -5.33 0.67 -3.40
N SER A 9 -4.79 -0.03 -2.42
CA SER A 9 -3.93 -1.18 -2.60
C SER A 9 -4.77 -2.45 -2.84
N ARG A 10 -4.06 -3.59 -2.94
CA ARG A 10 -4.64 -4.92 -2.99
C ARG A 10 -5.49 -5.22 -1.74
N LEU A 11 -6.28 -6.29 -1.79
CA LEU A 11 -6.94 -6.78 -0.58
C LEU A 11 -5.89 -7.34 0.40
N SER A 12 -6.14 -7.16 1.69
CA SER A 12 -5.40 -7.82 2.76
C SER A 12 -6.25 -8.95 3.31
N ALA A 13 -5.60 -10.09 3.58
CA ALA A 13 -6.21 -11.23 4.25
C ALA A 13 -5.77 -11.38 5.73
N THR A 14 -5.05 -10.38 6.26
CA THR A 14 -4.76 -10.33 7.71
C THR A 14 -6.02 -10.03 8.51
N GLY A 15 -6.09 -10.59 9.72
CA GLY A 15 -7.16 -10.37 10.69
C GLY A 15 -6.59 -9.91 12.04
N PRO A 16 -7.41 -9.29 12.91
CA PRO A 16 -8.84 -9.01 12.74
C PRO A 16 -9.13 -7.79 11.85
N VAL A 17 -8.13 -6.93 11.61
CA VAL A 17 -8.22 -5.77 10.72
C VAL A 17 -7.21 -5.92 9.57
N PRO A 18 -7.51 -5.39 8.38
CA PRO A 18 -6.63 -5.52 7.23
C PRO A 18 -5.30 -4.76 7.45
N TYR A 19 -4.25 -5.22 6.78
CA TYR A 19 -2.88 -4.70 6.87
C TYR A 19 -2.25 -4.78 8.28
N THR A 20 -2.61 -5.78 9.08
CA THR A 20 -2.01 -6.03 10.40
C THR A 20 -0.68 -6.79 10.26
N ALA A 21 0.45 -6.14 10.56
CA ALA A 21 1.76 -6.79 10.50
C ALA A 21 1.93 -7.86 11.59
N PHE A 22 1.63 -7.51 12.84
CA PHE A 22 1.62 -8.39 13.99
C PHE A 22 0.69 -7.85 15.07
N ASN A 23 -0.07 -8.73 15.70
CA ASN A 23 -0.92 -8.47 16.86
C ASN A 23 -0.41 -9.31 18.04
N GLY A 24 0.10 -8.64 19.07
CA GLY A 24 0.70 -9.29 20.23
C GLY A 24 -0.30 -9.97 21.17
N GLU A 25 -1.58 -9.60 21.12
CA GLU A 25 -2.62 -10.19 21.97
C GLU A 25 -3.11 -11.53 21.41
N THR A 26 -3.30 -11.59 20.09
CA THR A 26 -3.81 -12.78 19.41
C THR A 26 -2.71 -13.64 18.79
N LEU A 27 -1.46 -13.16 18.79
CA LEU A 27 -0.31 -13.78 18.13
C LEU A 27 -0.55 -14.02 16.63
N THR A 28 -1.32 -13.13 15.99
CA THR A 28 -1.62 -13.16 14.56
C THR A 28 -0.90 -12.04 13.81
N GLY A 29 -0.90 -12.06 12.48
CA GLY A 29 -0.23 -11.05 11.68
C GLY A 29 -0.25 -11.38 10.19
N SER A 30 0.87 -11.09 9.52
CA SER A 30 1.12 -11.38 8.10
C SER A 30 0.56 -12.75 7.65
N SER A 31 -0.37 -12.74 6.71
CA SER A 31 -1.05 -13.92 6.20
C SER A 31 -1.72 -13.67 4.85
N GLY A 32 -1.90 -14.74 4.08
CA GLY A 32 -2.71 -14.77 2.86
C GLY A 32 -4.08 -15.40 3.10
N SER A 33 -4.98 -15.29 2.10
CA SER A 33 -6.34 -15.84 2.20
C SER A 33 -6.40 -17.37 2.05
N ASN A 34 -5.44 -17.95 1.31
CA ASN A 34 -5.29 -19.40 1.08
C ASN A 34 -6.55 -20.11 0.55
N TYR A 35 -7.44 -19.38 -0.13
CA TYR A 35 -8.61 -19.98 -0.78
C TYR A 35 -8.23 -20.73 -2.06
N GLY A 36 -8.80 -21.94 -2.23
CA GLY A 36 -8.71 -22.66 -3.49
C GLY A 36 -9.57 -22.02 -4.59
N PRO A 37 -9.31 -22.32 -5.88
CA PRO A 37 -10.02 -21.70 -7.01
C PRO A 37 -11.54 -21.91 -7.04
N LEU A 38 -12.01 -23.00 -6.42
CA LEU A 38 -13.44 -23.36 -6.35
C LEU A 38 -14.11 -22.89 -5.04
N ASN A 39 -13.39 -22.17 -4.18
CA ASN A 39 -13.96 -21.70 -2.93
C ASN A 39 -14.88 -20.49 -3.19
N PRO A 40 -16.17 -20.54 -2.80
CA PRO A 40 -17.09 -19.44 -3.03
C PRO A 40 -16.64 -18.13 -2.35
N ALA A 41 -15.95 -18.19 -1.20
CA ALA A 41 -15.45 -17.00 -0.51
C ALA A 41 -14.47 -16.17 -1.35
N LEU A 42 -13.71 -16.81 -2.24
CA LEU A 42 -12.82 -16.11 -3.17
C LEU A 42 -13.64 -15.26 -4.16
N ILE A 43 -14.71 -15.83 -4.70
CA ILE A 43 -15.59 -15.17 -5.67
C ILE A 43 -16.35 -14.02 -5.00
N GLU A 44 -16.88 -14.24 -3.81
CA GLU A 44 -17.62 -13.20 -3.07
C GLU A 44 -16.70 -12.04 -2.65
N ALA A 45 -15.46 -12.32 -2.24
CA ALA A 45 -14.48 -11.26 -1.95
C ALA A 45 -14.16 -10.42 -3.20
N ALA A 46 -13.99 -11.07 -4.35
CA ALA A 46 -13.74 -10.37 -5.61
C ALA A 46 -14.93 -9.51 -6.03
N LYS A 47 -16.16 -10.05 -5.97
CA LYS A 47 -17.39 -9.31 -6.29
C LYS A 47 -17.58 -8.10 -5.39
N GLY A 48 -17.51 -8.28 -4.07
CA GLY A 48 -17.66 -7.17 -3.13
C GLY A 48 -16.61 -6.08 -3.34
N ARG A 49 -15.40 -6.46 -3.79
CA ARG A 49 -14.35 -5.50 -4.15
C ARG A 49 -14.64 -4.77 -5.46
N ILE A 50 -15.17 -5.45 -6.48
CA ILE A 50 -15.63 -4.83 -7.72
C ILE A 50 -16.74 -3.81 -7.43
N ASP A 51 -17.73 -4.19 -6.63
CA ASP A 51 -18.83 -3.31 -6.24
C ASP A 51 -18.33 -2.06 -5.52
N ALA A 52 -17.38 -2.21 -4.59
CA ALA A 52 -16.75 -1.08 -3.91
C ALA A 52 -15.96 -0.17 -4.86
N LEU A 53 -15.29 -0.72 -5.88
CA LEU A 53 -14.56 0.06 -6.87
C LEU A 53 -15.52 0.86 -7.77
N HIS A 54 -16.60 0.25 -8.25
CA HIS A 54 -17.62 0.94 -9.05
C HIS A 54 -18.38 1.99 -8.22
N ALA A 55 -18.68 1.71 -6.95
CA ALA A 55 -19.32 2.69 -6.07
C ALA A 55 -18.41 3.91 -5.82
N ALA A 56 -17.09 3.70 -5.76
CA ALA A 56 -16.12 4.76 -5.56
C ALA A 56 -15.81 5.58 -6.82
N ASP A 57 -15.97 4.99 -8.01
CA ASP A 57 -15.78 5.65 -9.31
C ASP A 57 -16.80 5.14 -10.34
N PRO A 58 -18.06 5.62 -10.32
CA PRO A 58 -19.13 5.11 -11.19
C PRO A 58 -18.92 5.37 -12.68
N GLU A 59 -18.06 6.33 -13.03
CA GLU A 59 -17.76 6.68 -14.43
C GLU A 59 -16.65 5.80 -15.02
N GLN A 60 -15.96 5.02 -14.19
CA GLN A 60 -14.89 4.12 -14.63
C GLN A 60 -15.46 2.85 -15.28
N THR A 61 -15.25 2.71 -16.58
CA THR A 61 -15.75 1.58 -17.39
C THR A 61 -14.65 0.63 -17.85
N SER A 62 -13.39 0.90 -17.52
CA SER A 62 -12.27 0.03 -17.92
C SER A 62 -12.35 -1.34 -17.25
N PRO A 63 -11.75 -2.39 -17.82
CA PRO A 63 -11.63 -3.67 -17.14
C PRO A 63 -10.94 -3.52 -15.78
N VAL A 64 -11.52 -4.10 -14.72
CA VAL A 64 -10.97 -4.03 -13.36
C VAL A 64 -9.67 -4.84 -13.28
N PRO A 65 -8.52 -4.22 -12.91
CA PRO A 65 -7.26 -4.93 -12.75
C PRO A 65 -7.31 -5.98 -11.64
N VAL A 66 -6.77 -7.18 -11.92
CA VAL A 66 -6.83 -8.34 -11.01
C VAL A 66 -6.22 -8.06 -9.63
N ASP A 67 -5.19 -7.21 -9.56
CA ASP A 67 -4.50 -6.85 -8.34
C ASP A 67 -5.43 -6.18 -7.33
N LEU A 68 -6.40 -5.39 -7.82
CA LEU A 68 -7.32 -4.64 -6.99
C LEU A 68 -8.42 -5.51 -6.38
N ILE A 69 -8.68 -6.69 -6.96
CA ILE A 69 -9.74 -7.62 -6.54
C ILE A 69 -9.20 -8.90 -5.88
N THR A 70 -7.88 -9.09 -5.87
CA THR A 70 -7.23 -10.24 -5.24
C THR A 70 -6.45 -9.84 -3.98
N ALA A 71 -6.43 -10.73 -3.00
CA ALA A 71 -5.62 -10.55 -1.81
C ALA A 71 -4.14 -10.88 -2.09
N SER A 72 -3.23 -10.14 -1.45
CA SER A 72 -1.81 -10.47 -1.50
C SER A 72 -1.45 -11.66 -0.61
N GLY A 73 -0.37 -12.37 -0.94
CA GLY A 73 0.06 -13.57 -0.20
C GLY A 73 0.54 -13.28 1.22
N SER A 74 1.07 -12.08 1.49
CA SER A 74 1.45 -11.65 2.84
C SER A 74 0.35 -10.88 3.57
N GLY A 75 -0.65 -10.38 2.83
CA GLY A 75 -1.64 -9.43 3.34
C GLY A 75 -1.07 -8.04 3.65
N LEU A 76 0.21 -7.78 3.31
CA LEU A 76 0.93 -6.55 3.61
C LEU A 76 1.59 -5.94 2.36
N ASP A 77 1.22 -6.39 1.17
CA ASP A 77 1.80 -5.94 -0.09
C ASP A 77 1.54 -4.44 -0.30
N PRO A 78 2.60 -3.61 -0.37
CA PRO A 78 2.45 -2.18 -0.62
C PRO A 78 2.37 -1.88 -2.12
N HIS A 79 2.51 -2.87 -3.01
CA HIS A 79 2.57 -2.65 -4.44
C HIS A 79 1.26 -3.04 -5.15
N ILE A 80 1.00 -2.30 -6.23
CA ILE A 80 0.00 -2.63 -7.26
C ILE A 80 0.67 -2.46 -8.63
N SER A 81 0.14 -3.09 -9.68
CA SER A 81 0.62 -2.83 -11.04
C SER A 81 0.37 -1.38 -11.46
N LEU A 82 1.08 -0.96 -12.51
CA LEU A 82 0.84 0.33 -13.14
C LEU A 82 -0.61 0.46 -13.63
N ALA A 83 -1.17 -0.59 -14.24
CA ALA A 83 -2.56 -0.59 -14.71
C ALA A 83 -3.56 -0.41 -13.56
N ALA A 84 -3.30 -1.02 -12.39
CA ALA A 84 -4.09 -0.83 -11.18
C ALA A 84 -3.99 0.59 -10.61
N ALA A 85 -2.86 1.27 -10.75
CA ALA A 85 -2.73 2.67 -10.41
C ALA A 85 -3.50 3.55 -11.42
N GLU A 86 -3.27 3.37 -12.71
CA GLU A 86 -3.91 4.13 -13.79
C GLU A 86 -5.44 4.06 -13.73
N TYR A 87 -6.00 2.88 -13.43
CA TYR A 87 -7.44 2.68 -13.24
C TYR A 87 -8.07 3.64 -12.22
N GLN A 88 -7.30 4.04 -11.20
CA GLN A 88 -7.79 4.85 -10.08
C GLN A 88 -7.54 6.36 -10.24
N VAL A 89 -6.83 6.77 -11.30
CA VAL A 89 -6.37 8.15 -11.48
C VAL A 89 -7.53 9.14 -11.56
N ALA A 90 -8.60 8.81 -12.31
CA ALA A 90 -9.74 9.68 -12.49
C ALA A 90 -10.41 10.03 -11.15
N ARG A 91 -10.78 8.99 -10.36
CA ARG A 91 -11.29 9.16 -9.00
C ARG A 91 -10.40 10.02 -8.12
N VAL A 92 -9.10 9.71 -8.06
CA VAL A 92 -8.17 10.41 -7.16
C VAL A 92 -8.00 11.87 -7.59
N ALA A 93 -7.91 12.13 -8.90
CA ALA A 93 -7.84 13.48 -9.47
C ALA A 93 -9.05 14.32 -9.09
N ALA A 94 -10.25 13.78 -9.28
CA ALA A 94 -11.50 14.46 -8.93
C ALA A 94 -11.59 14.75 -7.43
N ALA A 95 -11.31 13.77 -6.59
CA ALA A 95 -11.39 13.92 -5.13
C ALA A 95 -10.36 14.92 -4.57
N ARG A 96 -9.19 15.05 -5.20
CA ARG A 96 -8.12 15.97 -4.77
C ARG A 96 -8.12 17.31 -5.51
N LYS A 97 -8.98 17.48 -6.53
CA LYS A 97 -8.97 18.64 -7.44
C LYS A 97 -7.59 18.89 -8.06
N MET A 98 -6.90 17.81 -8.40
CA MET A 98 -5.57 17.85 -9.00
C MET A 98 -5.63 17.50 -10.48
N PRO A 99 -4.75 18.07 -11.33
CA PRO A 99 -4.65 17.66 -12.72
C PRO A 99 -4.23 16.19 -12.85
N VAL A 100 -4.93 15.44 -13.72
CA VAL A 100 -4.62 14.04 -14.05
C VAL A 100 -3.13 13.85 -14.40
N LYS A 101 -2.55 14.79 -15.14
CA LYS A 101 -1.15 14.76 -15.55
C LYS A 101 -0.18 14.74 -14.37
N GLU A 102 -0.45 15.50 -13.30
CA GLU A 102 0.40 15.53 -12.11
C GLU A 102 0.35 14.21 -11.36
N ILE A 103 -0.83 13.60 -11.28
CA ILE A 103 -1.00 12.29 -10.63
C ILE A 103 -0.27 11.19 -11.41
N ILE A 104 -0.37 11.19 -12.74
CA ILE A 104 0.36 10.23 -13.59
C ILE A 104 1.87 10.36 -13.39
N GLU A 105 2.37 11.59 -13.27
CA GLU A 105 3.78 11.84 -13.02
C GLU A 105 4.22 11.31 -11.64
N LEU A 106 3.41 11.52 -10.60
CA LEU A 106 3.65 10.93 -9.29
C LEU A 106 3.65 9.40 -9.33
N ILE A 107 2.71 8.77 -10.06
CA ILE A 107 2.70 7.31 -10.24
C ILE A 107 4.03 6.84 -10.82
N ARG A 108 4.52 7.49 -11.88
CA ARG A 108 5.80 7.14 -12.52
C ARG A 108 6.97 7.26 -11.57
N GLN A 109 7.04 8.33 -10.77
CA GLN A 109 8.09 8.55 -9.78
C GLN A 109 8.09 7.49 -8.67
N HIS A 110 6.92 6.93 -8.35
CA HIS A 110 6.73 5.90 -7.34
C HIS A 110 6.59 4.48 -7.92
N THR A 111 6.91 4.30 -9.20
CA THR A 111 6.96 2.99 -9.86
C THR A 111 8.37 2.42 -9.73
N SER A 112 8.48 1.28 -9.05
CA SER A 112 9.73 0.52 -9.01
C SER A 112 9.91 -0.27 -10.30
N GLY A 113 11.11 -0.24 -10.87
CA GLY A 113 11.47 -1.06 -12.02
C GLY A 113 11.62 -2.54 -11.65
N ARG A 114 11.83 -3.39 -12.67
CA ARG A 114 12.12 -4.82 -12.47
C ARG A 114 13.43 -5.00 -11.71
N GLN A 115 13.47 -5.94 -10.77
CA GLN A 115 14.71 -6.32 -10.11
C GLN A 115 15.68 -6.90 -11.15
N LEU A 116 16.91 -6.37 -11.18
CA LEU A 116 17.93 -6.74 -12.18
C LEU A 116 17.46 -6.58 -13.64
N GLY A 117 16.42 -5.78 -13.91
CA GLY A 117 15.87 -5.58 -15.25
C GLY A 117 15.02 -6.73 -15.81
N VAL A 118 15.04 -7.91 -15.18
CA VAL A 118 14.36 -9.13 -15.68
C VAL A 118 13.45 -9.81 -14.66
N LEU A 119 13.65 -9.59 -13.36
CA LEU A 119 12.90 -10.24 -12.31
C LEU A 119 11.75 -9.37 -11.80
N GLY A 120 10.56 -9.98 -11.72
CA GLY A 120 9.35 -9.32 -11.25
C GLY A 120 8.72 -8.38 -12.30
N GLU A 121 7.66 -7.72 -11.88
CA GLU A 121 6.90 -6.75 -12.66
C GLU A 121 7.10 -5.35 -12.08
N PRO A 122 7.03 -4.28 -12.90
CA PRO A 122 7.00 -2.93 -12.38
C PRO A 122 5.82 -2.73 -11.41
N GLY A 123 6.11 -2.24 -10.21
CA GLY A 123 5.12 -2.09 -9.15
C GLY A 123 5.11 -0.68 -8.58
N VAL A 124 3.92 -0.12 -8.38
CA VAL A 124 3.70 1.20 -7.79
C VAL A 124 3.57 1.05 -6.27
N ASN A 125 4.42 1.73 -5.50
CA ASN A 125 4.32 1.71 -4.04
C ASN A 125 3.19 2.64 -3.56
N VAL A 126 2.08 2.06 -3.12
CA VAL A 126 0.85 2.79 -2.77
C VAL A 126 1.03 3.68 -1.54
N LEU A 127 1.78 3.21 -0.53
CA LEU A 127 2.04 4.01 0.66
C LEU A 127 2.82 5.28 0.32
N GLN A 128 3.95 5.12 -0.38
CA GLN A 128 4.79 6.24 -0.76
C GLN A 128 4.07 7.21 -1.69
N LEU A 129 3.29 6.69 -2.65
CA LEU A 129 2.47 7.51 -3.53
C LEU A 129 1.44 8.33 -2.75
N ASN A 130 0.73 7.71 -1.80
CA ASN A 130 -0.26 8.42 -0.98
C ASN A 130 0.40 9.46 -0.05
N GLN A 131 1.58 9.16 0.50
CA GLN A 131 2.36 10.14 1.26
C GLN A 131 2.78 11.34 0.40
N ALA A 132 3.24 11.10 -0.83
CA ALA A 132 3.59 12.16 -1.76
C ALA A 132 2.39 13.03 -2.13
N LEU A 133 1.21 12.43 -2.32
CA LEU A 133 -0.04 13.16 -2.55
C LEU A 133 -0.47 14.02 -1.35
N ASP A 134 -0.11 13.62 -0.13
CA ASP A 134 -0.34 14.40 1.09
C ASP A 134 0.74 15.47 1.32
N GLY A 135 1.76 15.54 0.45
CA GLY A 135 2.90 16.46 0.60
C GLY A 135 3.89 16.03 1.70
N VAL A 136 3.77 14.80 2.20
CA VAL A 136 4.66 14.23 3.21
C VAL A 136 5.95 13.78 2.51
N LYS A 137 7.03 14.53 2.71
CA LYS A 137 8.37 14.12 2.27
C LYS A 137 8.89 13.06 3.25
N PRO A 138 9.42 11.91 2.78
CA PRO A 138 10.06 10.96 3.68
C PRO A 138 11.23 11.66 4.38
N GLU A 139 11.24 11.64 5.72
CA GLU A 139 12.39 12.13 6.48
C GLU A 139 13.65 11.40 6.01
N LYS A 140 14.72 12.16 5.76
CA LYS A 140 16.03 11.57 5.50
C LYS A 140 16.35 10.68 6.69
N ARG A 141 16.51 9.38 6.45
CA ARG A 141 16.95 8.41 7.44
C ARG A 141 18.17 9.00 8.14
N VAL A 142 18.06 9.30 9.43
CA VAL A 142 19.21 9.74 10.23
C VAL A 142 20.19 8.57 10.19
N THR A 143 21.22 8.69 9.36
CA THR A 143 22.41 7.86 9.50
C THR A 143 22.91 8.14 10.91
N ARG A 144 22.78 7.17 11.81
CA ARG A 144 23.53 7.18 13.07
C ARG A 144 25.01 7.08 12.71
N GLU A 145 25.60 8.19 12.27
CA GLU A 145 27.03 8.37 12.35
C GLU A 145 27.37 8.48 13.85
N GLY A 146 28.16 7.53 14.35
CA GLY A 146 28.70 7.57 15.71
C GLY A 146 27.98 6.69 16.74
N ILE A 147 27.82 5.39 16.48
CA ILE A 147 27.82 4.42 17.60
C ILE A 147 29.29 4.10 17.89
N HIS A 148 29.89 4.80 18.86
CA HIS A 148 31.15 4.36 19.46
C HIS A 148 30.88 3.14 20.36
N PRO A 149 31.67 2.05 20.24
CA PRO A 149 31.51 0.88 21.08
C PRO A 149 32.26 1.11 22.41
N PHE A 150 31.62 0.76 23.52
CA PHE A 150 32.18 0.68 24.89
C PHE A 150 32.62 1.99 25.58
N GLY A 151 31.88 2.36 26.63
CA GLY A 151 32.31 3.35 27.63
C GLY A 151 31.47 3.25 28.90
N PHE A 152 31.99 2.53 29.91
CA PHE A 152 31.50 2.59 31.30
C PHE A 152 31.71 4.00 31.87
N GLY A 153 30.72 4.60 32.54
CA GLY A 153 30.94 5.90 33.20
C GLY A 153 29.77 6.51 33.97
N ARG A 154 29.66 6.10 35.26
CA ARG A 154 29.09 6.77 36.45
C ARG A 154 27.76 7.55 36.37
N PHE A 155 26.79 7.01 37.10
CA PHE A 155 25.79 7.76 37.86
C PHE A 155 26.45 8.77 38.82
N GLN A 156 26.02 10.04 38.80
CA GLN A 156 25.98 10.90 39.98
C GLN A 156 24.86 11.96 39.84
N ARG A 157 24.19 12.19 40.98
CA ARG A 157 23.14 13.18 41.34
C ARG A 157 23.55 14.62 40.93
N THR A 158 22.64 15.58 40.70
CA THR A 158 21.89 16.31 41.76
C THR A 158 20.58 16.95 41.28
N VAL A 159 19.65 17.06 42.23
CA VAL A 159 18.46 17.91 42.25
C VAL A 159 18.83 19.34 42.63
N GLU A 160 18.20 20.32 41.97
CA GLU A 160 17.74 21.58 42.55
C GLU A 160 16.27 21.80 42.15
#